data_AF-A0A8H6D6N6-F1
#
_entry.id   AF-A0A8H6D6N6-F1
#
_cell.length_a   1.000
_cell.length_b   1.000
_cell.length_c   1.000
_cell.angle_alpha   90.00
_cell.angle_beta   90.00
_cell.angle_gamma   90.00
#
_symmetry.space_group_name_H-M   'P 1'
#
loop_
_entity.id
_entity.type
_entity.pdbx_description
1 polymer ?
#
loop_
_entity_poly.entity_id
_entity_poly.type
_entity_poly.pdbx_seq_one_letter_code
_entity_poly.pdbx_strand_id
1 'polypeptide(L)'
;MNVEAARAFYEGIDRLKKRNIGDLSLLVTRPNHQGSGVGSQLVKWGTEYAVEHELDIYAVSTPESLSWYERFGFRGIDGFSTDMTLMGGTREDGPDRAELGPFENEPIIKPNFVALNREYRLSNVWTDLTAPGYPDINADFGRKNLTFSNRVAANNPSAQEHRFLNQDDIEVFEANRCLCFFLQLALHQLIGHDCGKLFQESESGSFNFDRHHMPKNPFTDKPIESWYGPGETPETAFGGIATAYIECLAEGIGLYLMSADGVLSTLAPDTTSDIDDVVYCGYLSIACMGLRSLLSYDPGMKKWGQVHDQARFGLLKCFLNAGHGFATIHHDIEEPKSVKVVISREKIATVEQGSNLLESLTSVDEAALQWRASVEATKGSRTLFMHANTRLDGDSVSLVEYPETREGLIRSWVERQ
;
A
#
# COMPACT_ATOMS: atom_id res chain seq x y z
N MET A 1 8.61 15.68 -3.84
CA MET A 1 7.42 16.22 -3.15
C MET A 1 7.88 17.20 -2.06
N ASN A 2 7.35 18.42 -2.01
CA ASN A 2 7.76 19.41 -1.01
C ASN A 2 7.18 19.02 0.36
N VAL A 3 7.99 18.37 1.18
CA VAL A 3 7.65 17.83 2.51
C VAL A 3 7.09 18.92 3.42
N GLU A 4 7.56 20.17 3.28
CA GLU A 4 7.08 21.31 4.06
C GLU A 4 5.64 21.69 3.69
N ALA A 5 5.23 21.46 2.44
CA ALA A 5 3.86 21.70 1.95
C ALA A 5 2.85 20.66 2.47
N ALA A 6 3.23 19.39 2.41
CA ALA A 6 2.43 18.30 2.97
C ALA A 6 2.33 18.45 4.50
N ARG A 7 3.45 18.77 5.15
CA ARG A 7 3.50 19.06 6.59
C ARG A 7 2.63 20.26 6.94
N ALA A 8 2.73 21.40 6.25
CA ALA A 8 1.90 22.58 6.53
C ALA A 8 0.40 22.31 6.35
N PHE A 9 0.02 21.54 5.33
CA PHE A 9 -1.37 21.17 5.08
C PHE A 9 -1.92 20.19 6.12
N TYR A 10 -1.23 19.08 6.36
CA TYR A 10 -1.66 18.06 7.32
C TYR A 10 -1.54 18.54 8.76
N GLU A 11 -0.50 19.30 9.13
CA GLU A 11 -0.43 19.96 10.45
C GLU A 11 -1.50 21.03 10.61
N GLY A 12 -1.90 21.72 9.54
CA GLY A 12 -3.01 22.67 9.59
C GLY A 12 -4.32 21.97 9.92
N ILE A 13 -4.60 20.86 9.22
CA ILE A 13 -5.77 19.99 9.49
C ILE A 13 -5.67 19.36 10.89
N ASP A 14 -4.50 18.89 11.30
CA ASP A 14 -4.30 18.27 12.61
C ASP A 14 -4.40 19.29 13.76
N ARG A 15 -3.94 20.53 13.57
CA ARG A 15 -4.15 21.62 14.54
C ARG A 15 -5.63 21.97 14.67
N LEU A 16 -6.38 21.91 13.56
CA LEU A 16 -7.83 22.08 13.57
C LEU A 16 -8.53 20.90 14.29
N LYS A 17 -8.12 19.65 14.01
CA LYS A 17 -8.65 18.43 14.64
C LYS A 17 -8.33 18.34 16.13
N LYS A 18 -7.08 18.60 16.54
CA LYS A 18 -6.61 18.54 17.95
C LYS A 18 -7.30 19.53 18.88
N ARG A 19 -7.93 20.58 18.33
CA ARG A 19 -8.72 21.52 19.13
C ARG A 19 -10.15 21.03 19.36
N ASN A 20 -10.66 20.12 18.53
CA ASN A 20 -12.07 20.03 18.21
C ASN A 20 -12.48 18.59 17.68
N ILE A 21 -12.30 17.51 18.47
CA ILE A 21 -13.13 16.24 18.47
C ILE A 21 -12.75 15.04 17.60
N GLY A 22 -13.29 13.89 18.05
CA GLY A 22 -13.37 12.57 17.40
C GLY A 22 -14.14 12.52 16.07
N ASP A 23 -13.80 11.50 15.29
CA ASP A 23 -13.75 11.57 13.83
C ASP A 23 -14.82 10.70 13.15
N LEU A 24 -15.57 11.27 12.20
CA LEU A 24 -16.29 10.55 11.15
C LEU A 24 -15.67 10.94 9.82
N SER A 25 -14.78 10.08 9.30
CA SER A 25 -13.81 10.49 8.29
C SER A 25 -14.27 10.37 6.83
N LEU A 26 -15.28 9.56 6.49
CA LEU A 26 -15.81 9.50 5.12
C LEU A 26 -17.18 8.81 5.00
N LEU A 27 -18.05 9.37 4.14
CA LEU A 27 -19.31 8.76 3.70
C LEU A 27 -19.29 8.53 2.19
N VAL A 28 -19.53 7.30 1.74
CA VAL A 28 -19.61 6.96 0.31
C VAL A 28 -20.87 6.15 0.02
N THR A 29 -21.64 6.57 -0.97
CA THR A 29 -22.79 5.84 -1.52
C THR A 29 -22.45 5.26 -2.89
N ARG A 30 -23.04 4.11 -3.26
CA ARG A 30 -22.93 3.55 -4.62
C ARG A 30 -23.34 4.59 -5.67
N PRO A 31 -22.74 4.63 -6.87
CA PRO A 31 -23.07 5.63 -7.91
C PRO A 31 -24.58 5.76 -8.18
N ASN A 32 -25.27 4.62 -8.30
CA ASN A 32 -26.72 4.57 -8.57
C ASN A 32 -27.59 5.00 -7.37
N HIS A 33 -26.98 5.28 -6.22
CA HIS A 33 -27.62 5.72 -4.99
C HIS A 33 -27.07 7.09 -4.52
N GLN A 34 -26.23 7.75 -5.34
CA GLN A 34 -25.88 9.15 -5.10
C GLN A 34 -27.13 10.02 -5.26
N GLY A 35 -27.20 11.12 -4.52
CA GLY A 35 -28.39 12.00 -4.52
C GLY A 35 -29.65 11.42 -3.84
N SER A 36 -29.57 10.21 -3.27
CA SER A 36 -30.69 9.56 -2.54
C SER A 36 -30.91 10.11 -1.12
N GLY A 37 -30.10 11.08 -0.69
CA GLY A 37 -30.21 11.69 0.64
C GLY A 37 -29.56 10.91 1.78
N VAL A 38 -28.92 9.76 1.54
CA VAL A 38 -28.24 8.96 2.58
C VAL A 38 -27.17 9.77 3.33
N GLY A 39 -26.36 10.56 2.62
CA GLY A 39 -25.39 11.46 3.25
C GLY A 39 -26.06 12.50 4.17
N SER A 40 -27.18 13.07 3.73
CA SER A 40 -27.98 13.99 4.54
C SER A 40 -28.59 13.32 5.78
N GLN A 41 -29.08 12.09 5.64
CA GLN A 41 -29.64 11.32 6.75
C GLN A 41 -28.57 10.97 7.79
N LEU A 42 -27.36 10.61 7.35
CA LEU A 42 -26.27 10.24 8.25
C LEU A 42 -25.67 11.44 8.98
N VAL A 43 -25.51 12.58 8.29
CA VAL A 43 -25.08 13.83 8.96
C VAL A 43 -26.15 14.31 9.93
N LYS A 44 -27.44 14.22 9.56
CA LYS A 44 -28.55 14.53 10.47
C LYS A 44 -28.54 13.64 11.71
N TRP A 45 -28.45 12.32 11.54
CA TRP A 45 -28.35 11.38 12.65
C TRP A 45 -27.14 11.67 13.53
N GLY A 46 -25.97 11.91 12.93
CA GLY A 46 -24.75 12.24 13.67
C GLY A 46 -24.88 13.52 14.49
N THR A 47 -25.54 14.55 13.94
CA THR A 47 -25.83 15.80 14.65
C THR A 47 -26.83 15.60 15.79
N GLU A 48 -27.86 14.78 15.60
CA GLU A 48 -28.86 14.48 16.63
C GLU A 48 -28.24 13.67 17.78
N TYR A 49 -27.44 12.65 17.45
CA TYR A 49 -26.69 11.84 18.42
C TYR A 49 -25.74 12.69 19.25
N ALA A 50 -25.01 13.60 18.60
CA ALA A 50 -24.10 14.52 19.26
C ALA A 50 -24.82 15.44 20.25
N VAL A 51 -25.96 16.00 19.85
CA VAL A 51 -26.82 16.81 20.75
C VAL A 51 -27.31 15.99 21.94
N GLU A 52 -27.77 14.76 21.71
CA GLU A 52 -28.26 13.87 22.77
C GLU A 52 -27.19 13.52 23.80
N HIS A 53 -25.95 13.35 23.36
CA HIS A 53 -24.83 12.91 24.20
C HIS A 53 -23.93 14.06 24.67
N GLU A 54 -24.36 15.30 24.46
CA GLU A 54 -23.59 16.51 24.78
C GLU A 54 -22.16 16.49 24.17
N LEU A 55 -22.05 15.89 22.98
CA LEU A 55 -20.83 15.87 22.20
C LEU A 55 -20.84 17.07 21.28
N ASP A 56 -19.79 17.87 21.36
CA ASP A 56 -19.47 18.78 20.29
C ASP A 56 -19.15 17.92 19.02
N ILE A 57 -19.28 18.46 17.81
CA ILE A 57 -18.91 17.76 16.56
C ILE A 57 -18.34 18.74 15.55
N TYR A 58 -17.35 18.28 14.78
CA TYR A 58 -16.66 19.12 13.80
C TYR A 58 -16.47 18.38 12.48
N ALA A 59 -16.44 19.14 11.39
CA ALA A 59 -16.22 18.65 10.04
C ALA A 59 -15.26 19.59 9.30
N VAL A 60 -14.39 19.02 8.46
CA VAL A 60 -13.54 19.78 7.56
C VAL A 60 -14.24 19.83 6.20
N SER A 61 -14.48 21.04 5.69
CA SER A 61 -15.20 21.27 4.44
C SER A 61 -14.42 22.27 3.57
N THR A 62 -14.52 22.12 2.25
CA THR A 62 -14.12 23.21 1.36
C THR A 62 -15.13 24.37 1.44
N PRO A 63 -14.76 25.60 1.07
CA PRO A 63 -15.69 26.72 1.03
C PRO A 63 -16.95 26.44 0.21
N GLU A 64 -16.82 25.71 -0.90
CA GLU A 64 -17.92 25.36 -1.80
C GLU A 64 -18.89 24.36 -1.16
N SER A 65 -18.38 23.50 -0.28
CA SER A 65 -19.15 22.44 0.39
C SER A 65 -19.75 22.88 1.73
N LEU A 66 -19.34 24.03 2.28
CA LEU A 66 -19.78 24.52 3.59
C LEU A 66 -21.31 24.72 3.64
N SER A 67 -21.88 25.27 2.56
CA SER A 67 -23.33 25.52 2.43
C SER A 67 -24.20 24.25 2.52
N TRP A 68 -23.60 23.07 2.36
CA TRP A 68 -24.28 21.80 2.57
C TRP A 68 -24.33 21.42 4.05
N TYR A 69 -23.21 21.58 4.77
CA TYR A 69 -23.12 21.31 6.21
C TYR A 69 -23.93 22.29 7.06
N GLU A 70 -24.03 23.55 6.66
CA GLU A 70 -24.83 24.57 7.37
C GLU A 70 -26.31 24.20 7.49
N ARG A 71 -26.83 23.39 6.55
CA ARG A 71 -28.22 22.88 6.59
C ARG A 71 -28.48 21.93 7.76
N PHE A 72 -27.42 21.40 8.37
CA PHE A 72 -27.46 20.49 9.52
C PHE A 72 -26.99 21.17 10.82
N GLY A 73 -26.93 22.51 10.83
CA GLY A 73 -26.58 23.27 12.04
C GLY A 73 -25.08 23.47 12.27
N PHE A 74 -24.23 23.00 11.36
CA PHE A 74 -22.82 23.38 11.37
C PHE A 74 -22.68 24.86 11.05
N ARG A 75 -21.60 25.47 11.54
CA ARG A 75 -21.20 26.83 11.19
C ARG A 75 -19.71 26.84 10.91
N GLY A 76 -19.27 27.66 9.96
CA GLY A 76 -17.84 27.92 9.79
C GLY A 76 -17.29 28.55 11.07
N ILE A 77 -16.33 27.89 11.70
CA ILE A 77 -15.70 28.35 12.94
C ILE A 77 -14.24 28.79 12.75
N ASP A 78 -13.58 28.27 11.72
CA ASP A 78 -12.20 28.58 11.39
C ASP A 78 -11.93 28.21 9.93
N GLY A 79 -10.90 28.81 9.33
CA GLY A 79 -10.49 28.58 7.95
C GLY A 79 -8.99 28.64 7.81
N PHE A 80 -8.43 27.71 7.04
CA PHE A 80 -7.00 27.68 6.75
C PHE A 80 -6.79 27.71 5.25
N SER A 81 -5.97 28.66 4.78
CA SER A 81 -5.49 28.71 3.41
C SER A 81 -3.96 28.67 3.42
N THR A 82 -3.38 27.78 2.64
CA THR A 82 -1.92 27.71 2.46
C THR A 82 -1.49 28.65 1.33
N ASP A 83 -0.51 29.52 1.58
CA ASP A 83 0.16 30.29 0.52
C ASP A 83 1.12 29.37 -0.24
N MET A 84 0.77 29.05 -1.48
CA MET A 84 1.49 28.10 -2.33
C MET A 84 2.66 28.74 -3.09
N THR A 85 2.86 30.07 -3.00
CA THR A 85 3.94 30.79 -3.71
C THR A 85 5.33 30.51 -3.11
N LEU A 86 5.40 30.21 -1.82
CA LEU A 86 6.61 29.74 -1.14
C LEU A 86 6.93 28.27 -1.44
N MET A 87 6.08 27.59 -2.22
CA MET A 87 6.12 26.14 -2.48
C MET A 87 6.28 25.80 -3.98
N GLY A 88 6.79 26.74 -4.77
CA GLY A 88 7.01 26.56 -6.22
C GLY A 88 5.75 26.66 -7.08
N GLY A 89 4.61 27.05 -6.50
CA GLY A 89 3.45 27.47 -7.27
C GLY A 89 3.67 28.88 -7.80
N THR A 90 3.75 29.06 -9.11
CA THR A 90 3.90 30.40 -9.68
C THR A 90 2.61 31.18 -9.59
N ARG A 91 2.74 32.48 -9.28
CA ARG A 91 1.71 33.47 -9.57
C ARG A 91 1.95 33.98 -10.99
N GLU A 92 1.67 33.13 -11.99
CA GLU A 92 2.17 33.32 -13.36
C GLU A 92 3.72 33.55 -13.38
N ASP A 93 4.39 33.28 -14.50
CA ASP A 93 5.79 33.65 -14.72
C ASP A 93 6.92 33.23 -13.70
N GLY A 94 7.48 32.01 -13.84
CA GLY A 94 8.91 31.77 -13.55
C GLY A 94 9.34 30.48 -12.81
N PRO A 95 10.61 30.02 -12.93
CA PRO A 95 10.97 28.60 -13.08
C PRO A 95 11.53 27.94 -11.80
N ASP A 96 11.08 26.73 -11.47
CA ASP A 96 11.82 25.69 -10.73
C ASP A 96 10.99 24.39 -10.65
N ARG A 97 10.87 23.68 -11.78
CA ARG A 97 10.56 22.24 -11.79
C ARG A 97 11.86 21.52 -12.12
N ALA A 98 12.44 20.81 -11.16
CA ALA A 98 13.40 19.78 -11.52
C ALA A 98 12.67 18.76 -12.39
N GLU A 99 13.07 18.63 -13.66
CA GLU A 99 12.50 17.65 -14.58
C GLU A 99 12.66 16.24 -13.97
N LEU A 100 11.57 15.50 -13.79
CA LEU A 100 11.56 14.18 -13.14
C LEU A 100 12.15 13.08 -14.05
N GLY A 101 12.56 13.48 -15.25
CA GLY A 101 13.06 12.61 -16.28
C GLY A 101 11.93 11.97 -17.09
N PRO A 102 12.27 11.35 -18.21
CA PRO A 102 11.29 10.96 -19.23
C PRO A 102 10.48 9.70 -18.90
N PHE A 103 10.82 9.00 -17.81
CA PHE A 103 10.15 7.78 -17.33
C PHE A 103 9.19 8.05 -16.18
N GLU A 104 8.96 9.31 -15.81
CA GLU A 104 8.01 9.69 -14.77
C GLU A 104 6.86 10.52 -15.35
N ASN A 105 5.69 10.48 -14.69
CA ASN A 105 4.54 11.25 -15.13
C ASN A 105 4.72 12.73 -14.77
N GLU A 106 4.52 13.61 -15.76
CA GLU A 106 4.50 15.06 -15.56
C GLU A 106 3.17 15.64 -16.06
N PRO A 107 2.42 16.41 -15.24
CA PRO A 107 2.70 16.73 -13.84
C PRO A 107 2.45 15.55 -12.88
N ILE A 108 3.14 15.50 -11.73
CA ILE A 108 2.72 14.63 -10.62
C ILE A 108 1.36 15.12 -10.14
N ILE A 109 0.34 14.28 -10.27
CA ILE A 109 -0.96 14.54 -9.65
C ILE A 109 -0.88 14.11 -8.20
N LYS A 110 -1.20 15.03 -7.28
CA LYS A 110 -1.17 14.80 -5.84
C LYS A 110 -2.08 13.61 -5.49
N PRO A 111 -1.53 12.45 -5.06
CA PRO A 111 -2.34 11.33 -4.64
C PRO A 111 -2.97 11.62 -3.27
N ASN A 112 -4.09 10.95 -2.99
CA ASN A 112 -4.71 10.99 -1.66
C ASN A 112 -4.34 9.72 -0.88
N PHE A 113 -4.04 9.83 0.40
CA PHE A 113 -3.71 8.70 1.27
C PHE A 113 -4.57 8.76 2.53
N VAL A 114 -5.37 7.72 2.79
CA VAL A 114 -6.35 7.71 3.88
C VAL A 114 -6.26 6.40 4.67
N ALA A 115 -6.24 6.52 6.00
CA ALA A 115 -6.36 5.40 6.92
C ALA A 115 -7.83 5.20 7.33
N LEU A 116 -8.33 3.97 7.22
CA LEU A 116 -9.73 3.61 7.43
C LEU A 116 -9.87 2.49 8.47
N ASN A 117 -10.94 2.55 9.26
CA ASN A 117 -11.45 1.43 10.05
C ASN A 117 -12.79 1.01 9.46
N ARG A 118 -12.90 -0.20 8.88
CA ARG A 118 -14.14 -0.61 8.21
C ARG A 118 -14.39 -2.11 8.22
N GLU A 119 -15.66 -2.45 8.07
CA GLU A 119 -16.16 -3.77 7.69
C GLU A 119 -16.09 -3.97 6.16
N TYR A 120 -15.88 -5.22 5.75
CA TYR A 120 -15.81 -5.63 4.34
C TYR A 120 -16.92 -6.60 3.96
N ARG A 121 -17.39 -6.47 2.72
CA ARG A 121 -18.14 -7.53 2.02
C ARG A 121 -17.25 -8.17 0.96
N LEU A 122 -16.14 -8.74 1.40
CA LEU A 122 -15.16 -9.40 0.55
C LEU A 122 -14.84 -10.78 1.12
N SER A 123 -14.50 -11.72 0.25
CA SER A 123 -13.98 -13.04 0.65
C SER A 123 -12.58 -12.95 1.27
N ASN A 124 -11.86 -11.87 0.99
CA ASN A 124 -10.53 -11.56 1.51
C ASN A 124 -10.52 -10.19 2.16
N VAL A 125 -9.83 -10.06 3.30
CA VAL A 125 -9.62 -8.78 3.98
C VAL A 125 -8.21 -8.29 3.68
N TRP A 126 -8.12 -7.31 2.77
CA TRP A 126 -6.86 -6.68 2.38
C TRP A 126 -6.39 -5.71 3.46
N THR A 127 -5.08 -5.49 3.55
CA THR A 127 -4.49 -4.51 4.47
C THR A 127 -4.61 -3.08 3.93
N ASP A 128 -4.74 -2.98 2.61
CA ASP A 128 -4.65 -1.73 1.86
C ASP A 128 -5.23 -1.90 0.44
N LEU A 129 -5.43 -0.78 -0.24
CA LEU A 129 -5.93 -0.71 -1.61
C LEU A 129 -5.56 0.61 -2.28
N THR A 130 -4.98 0.54 -3.47
CA THR A 130 -4.91 1.68 -4.40
C THR A 130 -5.99 1.57 -5.47
N ALA A 131 -6.74 2.66 -5.67
CA ALA A 131 -7.82 2.71 -6.63
C ALA A 131 -8.05 4.14 -7.17
N PRO A 132 -8.62 4.29 -8.38
CA PRO A 132 -9.03 3.22 -9.29
C PRO A 132 -7.86 2.65 -10.13
N GLY A 133 -7.99 1.41 -10.60
CA GLY A 133 -7.00 0.76 -11.47
C GLY A 133 -7.09 1.16 -12.95
N TYR A 134 -7.50 2.40 -13.26
CA TYR A 134 -7.71 2.88 -14.64
C TYR A 134 -6.63 3.91 -15.02
N PRO A 135 -5.63 3.55 -15.85
CA PRO A 135 -4.48 4.42 -16.14
C PRO A 135 -4.85 5.81 -16.67
N ASP A 136 -5.87 5.90 -17.51
CA ASP A 136 -6.42 7.15 -18.07
C ASP A 136 -6.98 8.07 -16.97
N ILE A 137 -7.81 7.53 -16.07
CA ILE A 137 -8.33 8.28 -14.91
C ILE A 137 -7.19 8.73 -14.00
N ASN A 138 -6.19 7.87 -13.80
CA ASN A 138 -5.08 8.15 -12.89
C ASN A 138 -4.15 9.24 -13.44
N ALA A 139 -3.97 9.29 -14.77
CA ALA A 139 -3.16 10.29 -15.45
C ALA A 139 -3.77 11.70 -15.40
N ASP A 140 -5.09 11.83 -15.21
CA ASP A 140 -5.79 13.12 -15.18
C ASP A 140 -6.23 13.54 -13.77
N PHE A 141 -6.57 12.57 -12.90
CA PHE A 141 -7.19 12.82 -11.59
C PHE A 141 -6.43 12.21 -10.40
N GLY A 142 -5.40 11.40 -10.65
CA GLY A 142 -4.63 10.73 -9.62
C GLY A 142 -5.38 9.57 -8.93
N ARG A 143 -4.71 8.96 -7.95
CA ARG A 143 -5.23 7.79 -7.21
C ARG A 143 -5.60 8.11 -5.76
N LYS A 144 -6.40 7.21 -5.19
CA LYS A 144 -6.61 7.10 -3.75
C LYS A 144 -5.92 5.86 -3.24
N ASN A 145 -5.09 6.08 -2.23
CA ASN A 145 -4.40 5.06 -1.46
C ASN A 145 -5.14 4.90 -0.13
N LEU A 146 -5.55 3.68 0.17
CA LEU A 146 -6.29 3.35 1.39
C LEU A 146 -5.47 2.36 2.21
N THR A 147 -5.29 2.64 3.49
CA THR A 147 -4.82 1.65 4.47
C THR A 147 -5.93 1.32 5.44
N PHE A 148 -6.03 0.07 5.87
CA PHE A 148 -7.08 -0.40 6.75
C PHE A 148 -6.53 -0.69 8.14
N SER A 149 -6.56 0.33 9.01
CA SER A 149 -5.88 0.33 10.30
C SER A 149 -6.32 -0.80 11.23
N ASN A 150 -7.61 -1.15 11.24
CA ASN A 150 -8.11 -2.30 12.00
C ASN A 150 -7.53 -3.63 11.51
N ARG A 151 -7.33 -3.78 10.20
CA ARG A 151 -6.69 -4.97 9.62
C ARG A 151 -5.18 -4.98 9.88
N VAL A 152 -4.51 -3.83 9.80
CA VAL A 152 -3.09 -3.68 10.17
C VAL A 152 -2.89 -4.05 11.64
N ALA A 153 -3.72 -3.54 12.54
CA ALA A 153 -3.67 -3.83 13.98
C ALA A 153 -3.96 -5.31 14.29
N ALA A 154 -4.89 -5.93 13.56
CA ALA A 154 -5.19 -7.36 13.68
C ALA A 154 -4.13 -8.25 13.02
N ASN A 155 -3.15 -7.67 12.32
CA ASN A 155 -2.01 -8.41 11.81
C ASN A 155 -1.13 -8.79 13.00
N ASN A 156 -1.34 -9.98 13.55
CA ASN A 156 -0.50 -10.54 14.62
C ASN A 156 0.44 -11.61 14.01
N PRO A 157 1.66 -11.26 13.54
CA PRO A 157 2.36 -12.05 12.52
C PRO A 157 3.63 -12.75 13.04
N SER A 158 3.97 -12.61 14.31
CA SER A 158 5.24 -13.12 14.85
C SER A 158 5.46 -14.61 14.55
N ALA A 159 4.44 -15.44 14.74
CA ALA A 159 4.61 -16.89 14.67
C ALA A 159 5.01 -17.45 13.28
N GLN A 160 4.74 -16.76 12.16
CA GLN A 160 5.07 -17.29 10.83
C GLN A 160 6.43 -16.83 10.32
N GLU A 161 6.78 -15.55 10.52
CA GLU A 161 8.09 -15.04 10.08
C GLU A 161 9.21 -15.50 11.01
N HIS A 162 8.97 -15.61 12.32
CA HIS A 162 9.98 -16.05 13.30
C HIS A 162 10.56 -17.44 13.00
N ARG A 163 9.82 -18.25 12.23
CA ARG A 163 10.29 -19.57 11.78
C ARG A 163 11.51 -19.46 10.90
N PHE A 164 11.62 -18.38 10.12
CA PHE A 164 12.70 -18.15 9.16
C PHE A 164 13.77 -17.19 9.68
N LEU A 165 13.59 -16.59 10.87
CA LEU A 165 14.56 -15.71 11.51
C LEU A 165 15.65 -16.49 12.24
N ASN A 166 16.87 -15.98 12.25
CA ASN A 166 17.89 -16.44 13.20
C ASN A 166 17.57 -15.92 14.60
N GLN A 167 18.12 -16.59 15.62
CA GLN A 167 17.87 -16.22 17.01
C GLN A 167 18.29 -14.77 17.31
N ASP A 168 19.39 -14.33 16.71
CA ASP A 168 19.95 -12.99 16.91
C ASP A 168 19.11 -11.88 16.24
N ASP A 169 18.24 -12.24 15.30
CA ASP A 169 17.40 -11.29 14.55
C ASP A 169 16.04 -11.06 15.22
N ILE A 170 15.62 -11.93 16.16
CA ILE A 170 14.26 -11.92 16.71
C ILE A 170 13.95 -10.61 17.44
N GLU A 171 14.82 -10.17 18.33
CA GLU A 171 14.57 -8.99 19.18
C GLU A 171 14.40 -7.72 18.33
N VAL A 172 15.34 -7.49 17.40
CA VAL A 172 15.29 -6.32 16.54
C VAL A 172 14.13 -6.37 15.54
N PHE A 173 13.80 -7.57 15.05
CA PHE A 173 12.65 -7.78 14.19
C PHE A 173 11.35 -7.45 14.92
N GLU A 174 11.12 -8.04 16.10
CA GLU A 174 9.93 -7.79 16.91
C GLU A 174 9.77 -6.29 17.24
N ALA A 175 10.87 -5.62 17.63
CA ALA A 175 10.85 -4.22 18.02
C ALA A 175 10.44 -3.28 16.86
N ASN A 176 10.83 -3.59 15.62
CA ASN A 176 10.64 -2.69 14.48
C ASN A 176 9.59 -3.18 13.48
N ARG A 177 9.04 -4.38 13.65
CA ARG A 177 8.16 -5.04 12.68
C ARG A 177 6.96 -4.19 12.27
N CYS A 178 6.28 -3.60 13.24
CA CYS A 178 5.04 -2.86 13.02
C CYS A 178 5.31 -1.58 12.22
N LEU A 179 6.36 -0.84 12.59
CA LEU A 179 6.77 0.37 11.89
C LEU A 179 7.23 0.04 10.47
N CYS A 180 8.11 -0.95 10.34
CA CYS A 180 8.60 -1.44 9.06
C CYS A 180 7.45 -1.85 8.13
N PHE A 181 6.49 -2.63 8.62
CA PHE A 181 5.31 -3.03 7.85
C PHE A 181 4.48 -1.82 7.41
N PHE A 182 4.26 -0.85 8.29
CA PHE A 182 3.55 0.38 7.95
C PHE A 182 4.27 1.21 6.89
N LEU A 183 5.58 1.41 7.01
CA LEU A 183 6.37 2.16 6.03
C LEU A 183 6.37 1.46 4.67
N GLN A 184 6.61 0.14 4.66
CA GLN A 184 6.56 -0.65 3.43
C GLN A 184 5.19 -0.52 2.75
N LEU A 185 4.11 -0.64 3.51
CA LEU A 185 2.74 -0.50 3.02
C LEU A 185 2.50 0.90 2.42
N ALA A 186 2.86 1.93 3.16
CA ALA A 186 2.65 3.32 2.74
C ALA A 186 3.43 3.64 1.46
N LEU A 187 4.70 3.24 1.39
CA LEU A 187 5.57 3.50 0.24
C LEU A 187 5.18 2.67 -0.98
N HIS A 188 4.81 1.40 -0.78
CA HIS A 188 4.32 0.51 -1.83
C HIS A 188 3.11 1.12 -2.54
N GLN A 189 2.12 1.59 -1.78
CA GLN A 189 0.89 2.16 -2.34
C GLN A 189 1.15 3.56 -2.90
N LEU A 190 1.64 4.49 -2.07
CA LEU A 190 1.76 5.92 -2.38
C LEU A 190 2.74 6.22 -3.51
N ILE A 191 3.82 5.44 -3.61
CA ILE A 191 4.90 5.70 -4.57
C ILE A 191 5.09 4.51 -5.49
N GLY A 192 5.19 3.30 -4.96
CA GLY A 192 5.46 2.10 -5.75
C GLY A 192 4.47 1.90 -6.90
N HIS A 193 3.17 2.01 -6.63
CA HIS A 193 2.14 1.89 -7.67
C HIS A 193 1.93 3.17 -8.50
N ASP A 194 2.25 4.34 -7.97
CA ASP A 194 1.93 5.65 -8.56
C ASP A 194 3.09 6.26 -9.35
N CYS A 195 4.31 5.73 -9.22
CA CYS A 195 5.46 6.14 -10.02
C CYS A 195 5.57 5.36 -11.34
N GLY A 196 6.30 5.94 -12.28
CA GLY A 196 6.57 5.33 -13.57
C GLY A 196 5.54 5.70 -14.64
N LYS A 197 6.06 6.13 -15.78
CA LYS A 197 5.30 6.47 -16.98
C LYS A 197 5.18 5.27 -17.90
N LEU A 198 3.96 5.02 -18.37
CA LEU A 198 3.73 4.16 -19.53
C LEU A 198 3.77 5.02 -20.79
N PHE A 199 4.62 4.66 -21.75
CA PHE A 199 4.62 5.28 -23.07
C PHE A 199 3.42 4.75 -23.86
N GLN A 200 2.52 5.63 -24.28
CA GLN A 200 1.24 5.23 -24.88
C GLN A 200 0.90 6.05 -26.13
N GLU A 201 0.26 5.36 -27.09
CA GLU A 201 -0.41 5.92 -28.25
C GLU A 201 -1.93 5.90 -28.03
N SER A 202 -2.59 7.03 -28.25
CA SER A 202 -4.06 7.15 -28.12
C SER A 202 -4.78 6.69 -29.39
N GLU A 203 -6.09 6.43 -29.29
CA GLU A 203 -6.94 6.11 -30.47
C GLU A 203 -6.90 7.20 -31.57
N SER A 204 -6.58 8.45 -31.21
CA SER A 204 -6.46 9.56 -32.15
C SER A 204 -5.09 9.63 -32.85
N GLY A 205 -4.16 8.73 -32.53
CA GLY A 205 -2.79 8.72 -33.04
C GLY A 205 -1.85 9.72 -32.34
N SER A 206 -2.25 10.29 -31.21
CA SER A 206 -1.41 11.15 -30.38
C SER A 206 -0.59 10.32 -29.37
N PHE A 207 0.58 10.81 -28.99
CA PHE A 207 1.50 10.14 -28.07
C PHE A 207 1.63 10.95 -26.77
N ASN A 208 1.73 10.26 -25.63
CA ASN A 208 2.02 10.93 -24.35
C ASN A 208 3.54 11.19 -24.14
N PHE A 209 4.35 11.07 -25.20
CA PHE A 209 5.80 11.27 -25.22
C PHE A 209 6.27 11.83 -26.57
N ASP A 210 7.50 12.35 -26.62
CA ASP A 210 8.10 12.85 -27.85
C ASP A 210 8.79 11.72 -28.64
N ARG A 211 8.22 11.36 -29.79
CA ARG A 211 8.76 10.33 -30.69
C ARG A 211 10.05 10.72 -31.40
N HIS A 212 10.33 12.02 -31.54
CA HIS A 212 11.56 12.50 -32.15
C HIS A 212 12.72 12.50 -31.16
N HIS A 213 12.42 12.49 -29.86
CA HIS A 213 13.38 12.47 -28.77
C HIS A 213 13.06 11.33 -27.79
N MET A 214 13.14 10.10 -28.30
CA MET A 214 12.90 8.91 -27.47
C MET A 214 13.92 8.86 -26.32
N PRO A 215 13.45 8.64 -25.08
CA PRO A 215 14.35 8.52 -23.96
C PRO A 215 15.23 7.28 -24.08
N LYS A 216 16.44 7.38 -23.52
CA LYS A 216 17.36 6.25 -23.48
C LYS A 216 16.95 5.29 -22.38
N ASN A 217 16.94 4.01 -22.70
CA ASN A 217 16.80 2.94 -21.73
C ASN A 217 18.03 2.95 -20.79
N PRO A 218 17.85 3.07 -19.46
CA PRO A 218 18.96 3.22 -18.51
C PRO A 218 19.87 1.99 -18.41
N PHE A 219 19.43 0.82 -18.87
CA PHE A 219 20.22 -0.43 -18.83
C PHE A 219 21.00 -0.69 -20.11
N THR A 220 20.54 -0.15 -21.24
CA THR A 220 21.17 -0.42 -22.55
C THR A 220 21.78 0.82 -23.21
N ASP A 221 21.50 2.01 -22.67
CA ASP A 221 21.83 3.33 -23.23
C ASP A 221 21.28 3.57 -24.66
N LYS A 222 20.40 2.69 -25.14
CA LYS A 222 19.74 2.81 -26.45
C LYS A 222 18.39 3.52 -26.33
N PRO A 223 17.94 4.25 -27.36
CA PRO A 223 16.58 4.79 -27.39
C PRO A 223 15.53 3.68 -27.19
N ILE A 224 14.43 3.99 -26.51
CA ILE A 224 13.28 3.09 -26.44
C ILE A 224 12.67 2.94 -27.83
N GLU A 225 12.34 1.70 -28.20
CA GLU A 225 11.79 1.35 -29.51
C GLU A 225 10.34 0.84 -29.44
N SER A 226 9.74 0.78 -28.24
CA SER A 226 8.42 0.19 -27.99
C SER A 226 7.55 1.04 -27.05
N TRP A 227 6.24 1.04 -27.26
CA TRP A 227 5.21 1.68 -26.45
C TRP A 227 3.90 0.90 -26.56
N TYR A 228 2.93 1.21 -25.69
CA TYR A 228 1.60 0.60 -25.73
C TYR A 228 0.74 1.24 -26.83
N GLY A 229 0.10 0.40 -27.64
CA GLY A 229 -0.87 0.84 -28.64
C GLY A 229 -2.24 1.21 -28.03
N PRO A 230 -3.19 1.70 -28.86
CA PRO A 230 -4.52 2.04 -28.39
C PRO A 230 -5.24 0.87 -27.72
N GLY A 231 -5.66 1.06 -26.47
CA GLY A 231 -6.35 0.04 -25.66
C GLY A 231 -5.44 -1.06 -25.07
N GLU A 232 -4.14 -1.00 -25.33
CA GLU A 232 -3.17 -1.94 -24.74
C GLU A 232 -2.81 -1.52 -23.31
N THR A 233 -2.79 -2.49 -22.39
CA THR A 233 -2.43 -2.31 -20.98
C THR A 233 -1.28 -3.24 -20.61
N PRO A 234 -0.63 -3.05 -19.44
CA PRO A 234 0.33 -4.03 -18.92
C PRO A 234 -0.24 -5.44 -18.87
N GLU A 235 -1.50 -5.62 -18.51
CA GLU A 235 -2.17 -6.93 -18.45
C GLU A 235 -2.32 -7.57 -19.83
N THR A 236 -2.63 -6.81 -20.88
CA THR A 236 -2.74 -7.36 -22.23
C THR A 236 -1.38 -7.67 -22.84
N ALA A 237 -0.35 -6.88 -22.53
CA ALA A 237 1.00 -7.03 -23.07
C ALA A 237 1.79 -8.16 -22.38
N PHE A 238 1.74 -8.22 -21.05
CA PHE A 238 2.51 -9.17 -20.23
C PHE A 238 1.69 -10.38 -19.79
N GLY A 239 0.38 -10.40 -20.04
CA GLY A 239 -0.49 -11.52 -19.70
C GLY A 239 -0.47 -11.87 -18.21
N GLY A 240 -0.37 -13.16 -17.91
CA GLY A 240 -0.51 -13.68 -16.54
C GLY A 240 0.56 -13.24 -15.54
N ILE A 241 1.67 -12.63 -15.98
CA ILE A 241 2.73 -12.15 -15.09
C ILE A 241 2.61 -10.66 -14.74
N ALA A 242 1.76 -9.89 -15.46
CA ALA A 242 1.69 -8.44 -15.38
C ALA A 242 1.51 -7.95 -13.93
N THR A 243 0.50 -8.50 -13.24
CA THR A 243 0.20 -8.11 -11.86
C THR A 243 1.35 -8.43 -10.92
N ALA A 244 1.93 -9.64 -10.99
CA ALA A 244 3.07 -10.00 -10.14
C ALA A 244 4.30 -9.11 -10.40
N TYR A 245 4.49 -8.62 -11.63
CA TYR A 245 5.55 -7.67 -11.97
C TYR A 245 5.32 -6.31 -11.32
N ILE A 246 4.10 -5.77 -11.41
CA ILE A 246 3.73 -4.49 -10.79
C ILE A 246 3.89 -4.56 -9.27
N GLU A 247 3.44 -5.66 -8.65
CA GLU A 247 3.62 -5.88 -7.20
C GLU A 247 5.11 -5.98 -6.82
N CYS A 248 5.92 -6.66 -7.63
CA CYS A 248 7.36 -6.79 -7.40
C CYS A 248 8.07 -5.43 -7.45
N LEU A 249 7.70 -4.60 -8.43
CA LEU A 249 8.20 -3.24 -8.54
C LEU A 249 7.79 -2.39 -7.33
N ALA A 250 6.51 -2.42 -6.95
CA ALA A 250 6.00 -1.62 -5.84
C ALA A 250 6.61 -2.03 -4.49
N GLU A 251 6.76 -3.33 -4.21
CA GLU A 251 7.46 -3.85 -3.03
C GLU A 251 8.95 -3.44 -3.04
N GLY A 252 9.61 -3.53 -4.19
CA GLY A 252 11.03 -3.16 -4.34
C GLY A 252 11.26 -1.66 -4.12
N ILE A 253 10.39 -0.81 -4.66
CA ILE A 253 10.42 0.64 -4.45
C ILE A 253 10.15 0.97 -2.98
N GLY A 254 9.20 0.29 -2.34
CA GLY A 254 8.94 0.42 -0.91
C GLY A 254 10.19 0.18 -0.07
N LEU A 255 10.93 -0.89 -0.37
CA LEU A 255 12.18 -1.21 0.33
C LEU A 255 13.26 -0.15 0.06
N TYR A 256 13.44 0.23 -1.20
CA TYR A 256 14.46 1.19 -1.61
C TYR A 256 14.25 2.56 -0.98
N LEU A 257 13.01 3.03 -0.93
CA LEU A 257 12.66 4.34 -0.38
C LEU A 257 12.56 4.35 1.14
N MET A 258 12.57 3.19 1.80
CA MET A 258 12.45 3.13 3.26
C MET A 258 13.58 3.89 3.96
N SER A 259 14.79 3.87 3.39
CA SER A 259 15.96 4.61 3.88
C SER A 259 16.06 6.05 3.34
N ALA A 260 15.13 6.49 2.49
CA ALA A 260 15.22 7.80 1.85
C ALA A 260 15.02 8.94 2.86
N ASP A 261 15.80 10.00 2.69
CA ASP A 261 15.75 11.18 3.54
C ASP A 261 14.32 11.74 3.65
N GLY A 262 13.91 12.01 4.88
CA GLY A 262 12.61 12.61 5.18
C GLY A 262 11.44 11.62 5.27
N VAL A 263 11.56 10.38 4.77
CA VAL A 263 10.48 9.38 4.83
C VAL A 263 10.06 9.10 6.27
N LEU A 264 11.02 8.76 7.13
CA LEU A 264 10.73 8.47 8.54
C LEU A 264 10.09 9.68 9.24
N SER A 265 10.65 10.88 9.04
CA SER A 265 10.13 12.12 9.63
C SER A 265 8.76 12.55 9.11
N THR A 266 8.33 12.01 7.96
CA THR A 266 7.06 12.33 7.33
C THR A 266 5.99 11.32 7.73
N LEU A 267 6.31 10.03 7.65
CA LEU A 267 5.35 8.95 7.86
C LEU A 267 5.28 8.48 9.32
N ALA A 268 6.37 8.64 10.07
CA ALA A 268 6.46 8.23 11.47
C ALA A 268 7.23 9.26 12.32
N PRO A 269 6.75 10.52 12.41
CA PRO A 269 7.48 11.62 13.07
C PRO A 269 7.75 11.38 14.56
N ASP A 270 6.92 10.57 15.22
CA ASP A 270 7.03 10.27 16.66
C ASP A 270 7.86 9.01 16.96
N THR A 271 8.44 8.37 15.94
CA THR A 271 9.21 7.14 16.16
C THR A 271 10.54 7.40 16.84
N THR A 272 10.94 6.46 17.71
CA THR A 272 12.27 6.41 18.31
C THR A 272 13.12 5.28 17.74
N SER A 273 12.62 4.53 16.76
CA SER A 273 13.36 3.45 16.11
C SER A 273 14.56 3.98 15.34
N ASP A 274 15.64 3.20 15.36
CA ASP A 274 16.79 3.42 14.48
C ASP A 274 16.42 3.07 13.03
N ILE A 275 16.77 3.93 12.08
CA ILE A 275 16.39 3.74 10.66
C ILE A 275 17.07 2.52 10.04
N ASP A 276 18.32 2.22 10.41
CA ASP A 276 19.05 1.09 9.86
C ASP A 276 18.43 -0.22 10.36
N ASP A 277 17.92 -0.25 11.59
CA ASP A 277 17.13 -1.37 12.10
C ASP A 277 15.80 -1.55 11.38
N VAL A 278 15.08 -0.46 11.12
CA VAL A 278 13.80 -0.50 10.40
C VAL A 278 14.00 -1.00 8.96
N VAL A 279 15.01 -0.47 8.27
CA VAL A 279 15.39 -0.87 6.91
C VAL A 279 15.82 -2.33 6.90
N TYR A 280 16.68 -2.75 7.81
CA TYR A 280 17.09 -4.15 7.95
C TYR A 280 15.89 -5.08 8.12
N CYS A 281 14.96 -4.72 9.00
CA CYS A 281 13.73 -5.48 9.21
C CYS A 281 12.86 -5.57 7.94
N GLY A 282 12.89 -4.55 7.08
CA GLY A 282 12.18 -4.55 5.79
C GLY A 282 12.72 -5.61 4.84
N TYR A 283 14.03 -5.60 4.60
CA TYR A 283 14.68 -6.61 3.77
C TYR A 283 14.48 -8.01 4.33
N LEU A 284 14.64 -8.17 5.66
CA LEU A 284 14.47 -9.46 6.33
C LEU A 284 13.02 -9.96 6.22
N SER A 285 12.03 -9.09 6.44
CA SER A 285 10.60 -9.43 6.30
C SER A 285 10.27 -9.89 4.88
N ILE A 286 10.70 -9.15 3.85
CA ILE A 286 10.46 -9.53 2.45
C ILE A 286 11.13 -10.87 2.12
N ALA A 287 12.34 -11.12 2.59
CA ALA A 287 13.03 -12.39 2.37
C ALA A 287 12.31 -13.57 3.07
N CYS A 288 11.90 -13.40 4.34
CA CYS A 288 11.12 -14.40 5.06
C CYS A 288 9.77 -14.67 4.38
N MET A 289 9.09 -13.62 3.92
CA MET A 289 7.83 -13.74 3.18
C MET A 289 8.03 -14.38 1.80
N GLY A 290 9.17 -14.14 1.15
CA GLY A 290 9.58 -14.81 -0.08
C GLY A 290 9.81 -16.31 0.11
N LEU A 291 10.39 -16.75 1.24
CA LEU A 291 10.44 -18.19 1.55
C LEU A 291 9.05 -18.78 1.80
N ARG A 292 8.24 -18.09 2.62
CA ARG A 292 6.87 -18.50 2.94
C ARG A 292 6.01 -18.65 1.68
N SER A 293 6.27 -17.83 0.66
CA SER A 293 5.46 -17.77 -0.54
C SER A 293 5.49 -19.07 -1.36
N LEU A 294 6.50 -19.92 -1.17
CA LEU A 294 6.59 -21.25 -1.77
C LEU A 294 5.35 -22.14 -1.45
N LEU A 295 4.62 -21.84 -0.37
CA LEU A 295 3.34 -22.48 -0.04
C LEU A 295 2.23 -22.20 -1.07
N SER A 296 2.36 -21.13 -1.85
CA SER A 296 1.41 -20.75 -2.90
C SER A 296 1.81 -21.32 -4.27
N TYR A 297 3.04 -21.82 -4.43
CA TYR A 297 3.51 -22.41 -5.68
C TYR A 297 3.05 -23.87 -5.79
N ASP A 298 2.44 -24.19 -6.92
CA ASP A 298 2.08 -25.55 -7.32
C ASP A 298 3.19 -26.13 -8.23
N PRO A 299 3.96 -27.13 -7.77
CA PRO A 299 5.03 -27.73 -8.57
C PRO A 299 4.53 -28.53 -9.78
N GLY A 300 3.33 -29.10 -9.71
CA GLY A 300 2.75 -29.90 -10.79
C GLY A 300 2.27 -29.02 -11.94
N MET A 301 1.63 -27.90 -11.62
CA MET A 301 1.17 -26.90 -12.60
C MET A 301 2.24 -25.88 -12.99
N LYS A 302 3.33 -25.77 -12.21
CA LYS A 302 4.34 -24.71 -12.31
C LYS A 302 3.72 -23.31 -12.28
N LYS A 303 2.78 -23.11 -11.36
CA LYS A 303 2.00 -21.88 -11.24
C LYS A 303 2.00 -21.35 -9.81
N TRP A 304 2.06 -20.04 -9.70
CA TRP A 304 1.86 -19.32 -8.45
C TRP A 304 0.37 -19.12 -8.18
N GLY A 305 -0.05 -19.42 -6.96
CA GLY A 305 -1.44 -19.24 -6.51
C GLY A 305 -1.75 -17.85 -5.97
N GLN A 306 -0.75 -16.99 -5.72
CA GLN A 306 -0.93 -15.62 -5.26
C GLN A 306 0.19 -14.72 -5.82
N VAL A 307 -0.19 -13.55 -6.35
CA VAL A 307 0.71 -12.68 -7.14
C VAL A 307 1.76 -11.92 -6.31
N HIS A 308 1.44 -11.51 -5.08
CA HIS A 308 2.41 -10.91 -4.15
C HIS A 308 3.41 -11.96 -3.64
N ASP A 309 2.95 -13.19 -3.43
CA ASP A 309 3.78 -14.33 -3.05
C ASP A 309 4.81 -14.64 -4.17
N GLN A 310 4.38 -14.60 -5.44
CA GLN A 310 5.28 -14.65 -6.59
C GLN A 310 6.28 -13.49 -6.60
N ALA A 311 5.81 -12.25 -6.44
CA ALA A 311 6.64 -11.05 -6.41
C ALA A 311 7.73 -11.12 -5.33
N ARG A 312 7.35 -11.47 -4.09
CA ARG A 312 8.27 -11.57 -2.94
C ARG A 312 9.27 -12.70 -3.10
N PHE A 313 8.91 -13.81 -3.74
CA PHE A 313 9.90 -14.83 -4.11
C PHE A 313 10.90 -14.30 -5.13
N GLY A 314 10.43 -13.53 -6.11
CA GLY A 314 11.29 -12.83 -7.08
C GLY A 314 12.28 -11.90 -6.39
N LEU A 315 11.84 -11.11 -5.42
CA LEU A 315 12.71 -10.25 -4.60
C LEU A 315 13.70 -11.05 -3.76
N LEU A 316 13.27 -12.14 -3.11
CA LEU A 316 14.19 -13.03 -2.40
C LEU A 316 15.28 -13.57 -3.34
N LYS A 317 14.92 -14.02 -4.56
CA LYS A 317 15.89 -14.48 -5.55
C LYS A 317 16.78 -13.33 -6.03
N CYS A 318 16.30 -12.10 -6.12
CA CYS A 318 17.16 -10.93 -6.34
C CYS A 318 18.21 -10.80 -5.24
N PHE A 319 17.81 -10.92 -3.97
CA PHE A 319 18.72 -10.80 -2.83
C PHE A 319 19.78 -11.91 -2.83
N LEU A 320 19.38 -13.15 -3.12
CA LEU A 320 20.29 -14.28 -3.22
C LEU A 320 21.25 -14.15 -4.42
N ASN A 321 20.78 -13.56 -5.53
CA ASN A 321 21.56 -13.39 -6.75
C ASN A 321 22.42 -12.11 -6.76
N ALA A 322 22.20 -11.17 -5.84
CA ALA A 322 23.02 -9.95 -5.70
C ALA A 322 24.49 -10.28 -5.43
N GLY A 323 24.78 -11.52 -5.01
CA GLY A 323 26.14 -11.99 -4.78
C GLY A 323 26.74 -11.41 -3.51
N HIS A 324 28.06 -11.55 -3.39
CA HIS A 324 28.87 -11.02 -2.27
C HIS A 324 28.42 -11.44 -0.87
N GLY A 325 27.54 -12.43 -0.72
CA GLY A 325 26.95 -12.82 0.57
C GLY A 325 26.03 -11.75 1.15
N PHE A 326 25.24 -11.08 0.31
CA PHE A 326 24.17 -10.18 0.77
C PHE A 326 23.05 -10.95 1.47
N ALA A 327 22.53 -12.02 0.84
CA ALA A 327 21.56 -12.91 1.45
C ALA A 327 21.93 -14.38 1.19
N THR A 328 21.62 -15.24 2.16
CA THR A 328 21.75 -16.70 2.03
C THR A 328 20.55 -17.40 2.67
N ILE A 329 20.29 -18.63 2.23
CA ILE A 329 19.36 -19.54 2.90
C ILE A 329 20.18 -20.61 3.62
N HIS A 330 20.04 -20.69 4.93
CA HIS A 330 20.54 -21.82 5.71
C HIS A 330 19.45 -22.89 5.75
N HIS A 331 19.77 -24.11 5.34
CA HIS A 331 18.82 -25.23 5.33
C HIS A 331 19.56 -26.52 5.69
N ASP A 332 19.16 -27.13 6.80
CA ASP A 332 19.54 -28.48 7.16
C ASP A 332 18.43 -29.44 6.68
N ILE A 333 18.78 -30.26 5.69
CA ILE A 333 17.84 -31.19 5.03
C ILE A 333 17.39 -32.31 6.00
N GLU A 334 18.17 -32.60 7.05
CA GLU A 334 17.82 -33.60 8.05
C GLU A 334 16.83 -33.06 9.10
N GLU A 335 16.68 -31.73 9.19
CA GLU A 335 15.81 -31.05 10.14
C GLU A 335 14.66 -30.29 9.44
N PRO A 336 13.41 -30.79 9.47
CA PRO A 336 12.27 -30.22 8.72
C PRO A 336 11.87 -28.77 9.04
N LYS A 337 12.53 -28.10 10.00
CA LYS A 337 12.24 -26.73 10.45
C LYS A 337 13.47 -25.83 10.49
N SER A 338 14.53 -26.22 9.78
CA SER A 338 15.84 -25.57 9.82
C SER A 338 16.01 -24.42 8.82
N VAL A 339 15.06 -24.20 7.90
CA VAL A 339 15.21 -23.16 6.87
C VAL A 339 15.20 -21.77 7.50
N LYS A 340 16.33 -21.07 7.43
CA LYS A 340 16.52 -19.69 7.90
C LYS A 340 16.99 -18.78 6.77
N VAL A 341 16.54 -17.53 6.82
CA VAL A 341 17.10 -16.45 6.01
C VAL A 341 18.23 -15.80 6.78
N VAL A 342 19.33 -15.48 6.10
CA VAL A 342 20.38 -14.62 6.62
C VAL A 342 20.54 -13.44 5.67
N ILE A 343 20.49 -12.22 6.19
CA ILE A 343 20.77 -10.98 5.45
C ILE A 343 21.90 -10.22 6.12
N SER A 344 22.85 -9.75 5.32
CA SER A 344 23.94 -8.89 5.76
C SER A 344 23.48 -7.43 5.83
N ARG A 345 23.43 -6.87 7.05
CA ARG A 345 23.11 -5.46 7.31
C ARG A 345 24.01 -4.50 6.52
N GLU A 346 25.32 -4.71 6.61
CA GLU A 346 26.34 -3.85 5.99
C GLU A 346 26.18 -3.75 4.47
N LYS A 347 25.63 -4.79 3.83
CA LYS A 347 25.53 -4.86 2.38
C LYS A 347 24.24 -4.28 1.83
N ILE A 348 23.25 -3.97 2.66
CA ILE A 348 21.98 -3.36 2.20
C ILE A 348 22.26 -2.08 1.38
N ALA A 349 23.19 -1.24 1.85
CA ALA A 349 23.55 0.00 1.17
C ALA A 349 24.42 -0.19 -0.09
N THR A 350 24.94 -1.40 -0.34
CA THR A 350 25.92 -1.68 -1.41
C THR A 350 25.41 -2.64 -2.48
N VAL A 351 24.14 -3.03 -2.45
CA VAL A 351 23.55 -3.90 -3.49
C VAL A 351 23.42 -3.11 -4.80
N GLU A 352 24.25 -3.46 -5.78
CA GLU A 352 24.08 -2.99 -7.16
C GLU A 352 22.86 -3.66 -7.84
N GLN A 353 22.22 -2.92 -8.75
CA GLN A 353 20.95 -3.28 -9.37
C GLN A 353 21.03 -4.60 -10.15
N GLY A 354 20.11 -5.53 -9.85
CA GLY A 354 19.96 -6.77 -10.62
C GLY A 354 19.21 -6.54 -11.93
N SER A 355 19.74 -7.04 -13.05
CA SER A 355 19.16 -6.87 -14.40
C SER A 355 18.27 -8.05 -14.86
N ASN A 356 17.84 -8.91 -13.94
CA ASN A 356 17.19 -10.17 -14.29
C ASN A 356 15.69 -9.99 -14.54
N LEU A 357 15.16 -10.69 -15.55
CA LEU A 357 13.72 -10.72 -15.85
C LEU A 357 12.94 -11.46 -14.75
N LEU A 358 11.74 -10.97 -14.43
CA LEU A 358 10.90 -11.52 -13.36
C LEU A 358 10.61 -13.03 -13.52
N GLU A 359 10.40 -13.52 -14.73
CA GLU A 359 10.17 -14.96 -14.96
C GLU A 359 11.37 -15.80 -14.52
N SER A 360 12.59 -15.34 -14.81
CA SER A 360 13.81 -16.00 -14.36
C SER A 360 13.93 -15.91 -12.83
N LEU A 361 13.64 -14.75 -12.25
CA LEU A 361 13.70 -14.52 -10.81
C LEU A 361 12.66 -15.32 -10.03
N THR A 362 11.50 -15.59 -10.62
CA THR A 362 10.37 -16.28 -9.96
C THR A 362 10.32 -17.78 -10.30
N SER A 363 11.32 -18.28 -11.02
CA SER A 363 11.48 -19.71 -11.30
C SER A 363 11.87 -20.47 -10.03
N VAL A 364 11.17 -21.59 -9.77
CA VAL A 364 11.39 -22.44 -8.60
C VAL A 364 12.28 -23.62 -9.01
N ASP A 365 13.54 -23.54 -8.63
CA ASP A 365 14.57 -24.56 -8.89
C ASP A 365 14.51 -25.72 -7.86
N GLU A 366 15.39 -26.72 -8.02
CA GLU A 366 15.45 -27.88 -7.13
C GLU A 366 15.74 -27.50 -5.66
N ALA A 367 16.59 -26.49 -5.43
CA ALA A 367 16.88 -26.01 -4.09
C ALA A 367 15.64 -25.37 -3.45
N ALA A 368 14.91 -24.54 -4.21
CA ALA A 368 13.67 -23.94 -3.75
C ALA A 368 12.56 -24.98 -3.50
N LEU A 369 12.52 -26.07 -4.27
CA LEU A 369 11.61 -27.19 -3.99
C LEU A 369 11.96 -27.91 -2.68
N GLN A 370 13.24 -28.02 -2.33
CA GLN A 370 13.65 -28.56 -1.03
C GLN A 370 13.26 -27.60 0.11
N TRP A 371 13.48 -26.29 -0.04
CA TRP A 371 13.03 -25.30 0.94
C TRP A 371 11.51 -25.38 1.14
N ARG A 372 10.76 -25.53 0.04
CA ARG A 372 9.30 -25.65 0.07
C ARG A 372 8.83 -26.80 0.95
N ALA A 373 9.49 -27.95 0.94
CA ALA A 373 9.13 -29.09 1.79
C ALA A 373 9.22 -28.76 3.29
N SER A 374 10.29 -28.06 3.70
CA SER A 374 10.48 -27.60 5.07
C SER A 374 9.52 -26.46 5.44
N VAL A 375 9.23 -25.56 4.51
CA VAL A 375 8.19 -24.52 4.69
C VAL A 375 6.81 -25.16 4.89
N GLU A 376 6.46 -26.19 4.11
CA GLU A 376 5.21 -26.94 4.26
C GLU A 376 5.10 -27.65 5.60
N ALA A 377 6.20 -28.24 6.10
CA ALA A 377 6.25 -28.89 7.41
C ALA A 377 5.95 -27.94 8.59
N THR A 378 6.12 -26.64 8.37
CA THR A 378 5.81 -25.63 9.38
C THR A 378 4.45 -24.97 9.20
N LYS A 379 3.73 -25.18 8.08
CA LYS A 379 2.52 -24.44 7.69
C LYS A 379 1.53 -24.25 8.84
N GLY A 380 1.23 -22.98 9.15
CA GLY A 380 0.19 -22.61 10.13
C GLY A 380 -1.19 -22.45 9.50
N SER A 381 -2.23 -22.38 10.33
CA SER A 381 -3.57 -21.97 9.90
C SER A 381 -3.57 -20.49 9.48
N ARG A 382 -4.43 -20.14 8.52
CA ARG A 382 -4.68 -18.74 8.18
C ARG A 382 -5.66 -18.14 9.18
N THR A 383 -5.43 -16.87 9.54
CA THR A 383 -6.38 -16.10 10.33
C THR A 383 -7.67 -15.92 9.55
N LEU A 384 -8.80 -16.16 10.21
CA LEU A 384 -10.12 -15.82 9.71
C LEU A 384 -10.57 -14.53 10.37
N PHE A 385 -11.18 -13.65 9.61
CA PHE A 385 -11.75 -12.42 10.14
C PHE A 385 -13.25 -12.61 10.33
N MET A 386 -13.71 -12.32 11.53
CA MET A 386 -15.12 -12.25 11.85
C MET A 386 -15.58 -10.82 11.62
N HIS A 387 -16.61 -10.64 10.81
CA HIS A 387 -17.17 -9.32 10.53
C HIS A 387 -18.50 -9.18 11.25
N ALA A 388 -18.75 -8.00 11.81
CA ALA A 388 -20.06 -7.65 12.32
C ALA A 388 -21.06 -7.45 11.16
N ASN A 389 -22.33 -7.40 11.53
CA ASN A 389 -23.44 -7.08 10.63
C ASN A 389 -24.09 -5.78 11.09
N THR A 390 -24.76 -5.09 10.18
CA THR A 390 -25.62 -3.95 10.51
C THR A 390 -27.08 -4.34 10.40
N ARG A 391 -27.91 -4.00 11.37
CA ARG A 391 -29.36 -4.25 11.36
C ARG A 391 -30.13 -2.94 11.37
N LEU A 392 -31.15 -2.84 10.52
CA LEU A 392 -32.06 -1.71 10.51
C LEU A 392 -33.25 -2.02 11.42
N ASP A 393 -33.41 -1.23 12.47
CA ASP A 393 -34.52 -1.28 13.42
C ASP A 393 -35.29 0.04 13.33
N GLY A 394 -36.33 0.07 12.48
CA GLY A 394 -37.05 1.30 12.15
C GLY A 394 -36.17 2.27 11.35
N ASP A 395 -35.97 3.47 11.90
CA ASP A 395 -35.08 4.51 11.32
C ASP A 395 -33.66 4.46 11.92
N SER A 396 -33.36 3.48 12.78
CA SER A 396 -32.07 3.33 13.46
C SER A 396 -31.27 2.14 12.92
N VAL A 397 -29.94 2.27 12.84
CA VAL A 397 -29.04 1.18 12.46
C VAL A 397 -28.23 0.75 13.67
N SER A 398 -28.28 -0.54 14.01
CA SER A 398 -27.50 -1.15 15.07
C SER A 398 -26.35 -2.00 14.52
N LEU A 399 -25.22 -2.02 15.23
CA LEU A 399 -24.09 -2.90 14.95
C LEU A 399 -24.26 -4.21 15.72
N VAL A 400 -24.14 -5.34 15.02
CA VAL A 400 -24.26 -6.69 15.58
C VAL A 400 -22.90 -7.37 15.52
N GLU A 401 -22.22 -7.42 16.66
CA GLU A 401 -20.95 -8.12 16.84
C GLU A 401 -21.17 -9.58 17.23
N TYR A 402 -20.19 -10.42 16.91
CA TYR A 402 -20.23 -11.86 17.15
C TYR A 402 -19.04 -12.26 18.04
N PRO A 403 -19.14 -13.32 18.85
CA PRO A 403 -18.00 -13.81 19.64
C PRO A 403 -16.98 -14.51 18.74
N GLU A 404 -15.67 -14.41 19.04
CA GLU A 404 -14.55 -14.98 18.27
C GLU A 404 -14.47 -16.52 18.37
N THR A 405 -15.54 -17.19 17.96
CA THR A 405 -15.69 -18.65 17.96
C THR A 405 -16.15 -19.13 16.59
N ARG A 406 -16.07 -20.45 16.37
CA ARG A 406 -16.56 -21.07 15.11
C ARG A 406 -18.06 -20.83 14.94
N GLU A 407 -18.81 -20.93 16.03
CA GLU A 407 -20.24 -20.69 16.09
C GLU A 407 -20.56 -19.22 15.80
N GLY A 408 -19.79 -18.28 16.39
CA GLY A 408 -19.92 -16.86 16.10
C GLY A 408 -19.68 -16.52 14.64
N LEU A 409 -18.64 -17.11 14.03
CA LEU A 409 -18.37 -16.96 12.60
C LEU A 409 -19.53 -17.47 11.74
N ILE A 410 -20.05 -18.69 11.99
CA ILE A 410 -21.19 -19.25 11.25
C ILE A 410 -22.42 -18.35 11.42
N ARG A 411 -22.72 -17.94 12.65
CA ARG A 411 -23.85 -17.06 12.95
C ARG A 411 -23.75 -15.73 12.22
N SER A 412 -22.56 -15.14 12.15
CA SER A 412 -22.32 -13.90 11.41
C SER A 412 -22.71 -14.01 9.94
N TRP A 413 -22.54 -15.18 9.32
CA TRP A 413 -22.94 -15.43 7.93
C TRP A 413 -24.43 -15.72 7.79
N VAL A 414 -25.01 -16.51 8.71
CA VAL A 414 -26.45 -16.83 8.70
C VAL A 414 -27.30 -15.55 8.80
N GLU A 415 -26.86 -14.59 9.61
CA GLU A 415 -27.57 -13.34 9.85
C GLU A 415 -27.22 -12.21 8.83
N ARG A 416 -26.28 -12.43 7.89
CA ARG A 416 -25.83 -11.44 6.89
C ARG A 416 -26.72 -11.37 5.65
N GLN A 417 -28.05 -11.47 5.84
CA GLN A 417 -29.02 -11.39 4.75
C GLN A 417 -29.44 -9.96 4.47
#